data_AF-A0A950VYU3-F1
#
_entry.id   AF-A0A950VYU3-F1
#
_cell.length_a   1.000
_cell.length_b   1.000
_cell.length_c   1.000
_cell.angle_alpha   90.00
_cell.angle_beta   90.00
_cell.angle_gamma   90.00
#
_symmetry.space_group_name_H-M   'P 1'
#
loop_
_entity.id
_entity.type
_entity.pdbx_description
1 polymer ?
#
loop_
_entity_poly.entity_id
_entity_poly.type
_entity_poly.pdbx_seq_one_letter_code
_entity_poly.pdbx_strand_id
1 'polypeptide(L)'
;MTTAILLVEARGQSVHCREDACVNLVQASWLARELIRAGVDVRLRLIADAGQSIEEYSILCHAKDEAESFKGRIVNAADPRETRYGVVRELRARLPFTFGAVQAGGIEIEDRLFHSPLVARIDGVNSELLATLRDVNHPLFETAAIDEIETLIGAHSGKPYLDLDLAIAQRAIALVAGDEYAAMDIATISRPEDDPRHWLHEEAGRTLIENDLLRKQGGESGGFHDRLIGVFASITPNGEERPYFNSPTCCRVEHGKVRLIARDRFNVLALAASERMQFDRFRELLDAQNAGAAERLLAIKYPHTARFVASSIAEEAMAADGPVHVMFIDGIGGWNPTTAGQIDVELRASLPDAITYNHITARDLYHELPPFAGGILPVIKALAANPPSLFENDGLAESLLQSVIERVVPATSSFHS
;
A
#
# COMPACT_ATOMS: atom_id res chain seq x y z
N MET A 1 -8.85 19.25 24.13
CA MET A 1 -7.48 19.04 23.62
C MET A 1 -7.63 18.92 22.11
N THR A 2 -6.74 19.48 21.30
CA THR A 2 -6.84 19.33 19.85
C THR A 2 -6.31 17.95 19.46
N THR A 3 -7.03 17.23 18.60
CA THR A 3 -6.60 15.93 18.06
C THR A 3 -6.25 16.07 16.57
N ALA A 4 -5.12 15.49 16.17
CA ALA A 4 -4.71 15.36 14.78
C ALA A 4 -4.61 13.89 14.38
N ILE A 5 -5.41 13.48 13.39
CA ILE A 5 -5.38 12.15 12.80
C ILE A 5 -4.60 12.24 11.48
N LEU A 6 -3.40 11.68 11.44
CA LEU A 6 -2.55 11.63 10.26
C LEU A 6 -2.72 10.27 9.60
N LEU A 7 -3.13 10.25 8.34
CA LEU A 7 -3.32 9.04 7.54
C LEU A 7 -2.21 8.95 6.49
N VAL A 8 -1.50 7.83 6.46
CA VAL A 8 -0.35 7.63 5.55
C VAL A 8 -0.25 6.19 5.04
N GLU A 9 0.19 6.01 3.80
CA GLU A 9 0.41 4.69 3.21
C GLU A 9 1.71 4.04 3.71
N ALA A 10 1.58 2.86 4.32
CA ALA A 10 2.69 2.11 4.93
C ALA A 10 3.02 0.81 4.18
N ARG A 11 2.52 0.63 2.95
CA ARG A 11 2.80 -0.57 2.15
C ARG A 11 4.07 -0.45 1.30
N GLY A 12 4.74 -1.58 1.12
CA GLY A 12 5.90 -1.75 0.23
C GLY A 12 7.21 -1.15 0.75
N GLN A 13 7.28 -0.94 2.07
CA GLN A 13 8.44 -0.39 2.76
C GLN A 13 9.64 -1.33 2.74
N SER A 14 9.35 -2.63 2.79
CA SER A 14 10.33 -3.71 2.69
C SER A 14 10.89 -3.88 1.27
N VAL A 15 10.18 -3.39 0.26
CA VAL A 15 10.46 -3.69 -1.15
C VAL A 15 11.19 -2.52 -1.81
N HIS A 16 10.82 -1.27 -1.48
CA HIS A 16 11.30 -0.08 -2.21
C HIS A 16 11.78 1.06 -1.34
N CYS A 17 12.76 1.78 -1.89
CA CYS A 17 12.96 3.20 -1.67
C CYS A 17 11.95 4.01 -2.50
N ARG A 18 10.65 3.64 -2.52
CA ARG A 18 9.65 4.37 -3.32
C ARG A 18 9.61 5.77 -2.77
N GLU A 19 9.90 6.73 -3.62
CA GLU A 19 10.12 8.10 -3.18
C GLU A 19 8.93 8.65 -2.42
N ASP A 20 7.72 8.51 -2.97
CA ASP A 20 6.53 8.94 -2.26
C ASP A 20 6.28 8.18 -0.94
N ALA A 21 6.48 6.86 -0.85
CA ALA A 21 6.22 6.12 0.38
C ALA A 21 7.23 6.48 1.48
N CYS A 22 8.49 6.71 1.06
CA CYS A 22 9.56 7.19 1.94
C CYS A 22 9.28 8.62 2.39
N VAL A 23 8.98 9.50 1.45
CA VAL A 23 8.68 10.91 1.70
C VAL A 23 7.43 11.05 2.55
N ASN A 24 6.34 10.35 2.23
CA ASN A 24 5.08 10.39 2.97
C ASN A 24 5.28 9.97 4.42
N LEU A 25 6.01 8.87 4.68
CA LEU A 25 6.30 8.44 6.05
C LEU A 25 7.18 9.46 6.77
N VAL A 26 8.18 10.06 6.11
CA VAL A 26 9.00 11.13 6.73
C VAL A 26 8.15 12.35 7.05
N GLN A 27 7.32 12.83 6.11
CA GLN A 27 6.43 13.96 6.31
C GLN A 27 5.43 13.70 7.44
N ALA A 28 4.81 12.52 7.45
CA ALA A 28 3.86 12.13 8.48
C ALA A 28 4.52 12.08 9.86
N SER A 29 5.69 11.45 9.95
CA SER A 29 6.42 11.30 11.21
C SER A 29 6.96 12.64 11.72
N TRP A 30 7.44 13.50 10.82
CA TRP A 30 7.87 14.86 11.15
C TRP A 30 6.70 15.70 11.64
N LEU A 31 5.58 15.69 10.91
CA LEU A 31 4.39 16.46 11.27
C LEU A 31 3.83 15.98 12.61
N ALA A 32 3.75 14.66 12.81
CA ALA A 32 3.36 14.05 14.08
C ALA A 32 4.24 14.54 15.24
N ARG A 33 5.56 14.54 15.06
CA ARG A 33 6.53 15.00 16.07
C ARG A 33 6.30 16.47 16.43
N GLU A 34 6.20 17.34 15.43
CA GLU A 34 6.02 18.78 15.67
C GLU A 34 4.66 19.10 16.33
N LEU A 35 3.62 18.35 15.97
CA LEU A 35 2.30 18.47 16.60
C LEU A 35 2.32 18.01 18.08
N ILE A 36 2.99 16.89 18.38
CA ILE A 36 3.17 16.42 19.77
C ILE A 36 3.93 17.45 20.60
N ARG A 37 5.01 18.03 20.07
CA ARG A 37 5.77 19.09 20.73
C ARG A 37 4.91 20.32 21.06
N ALA A 38 3.87 20.56 20.27
CA ALA A 38 2.90 21.62 20.48
C ALA A 38 1.75 21.25 21.43
N GLY A 39 1.72 20.02 21.95
CA GLY A 39 0.68 19.53 22.87
C GLY A 39 -0.59 19.04 22.18
N VAL A 40 -0.52 18.69 20.89
CA VAL A 40 -1.62 18.08 20.13
C VAL A 40 -1.62 16.57 20.38
N ASP A 41 -2.81 15.99 20.53
CA ASP A 41 -3.02 14.55 20.56
C ASP A 41 -2.90 13.98 19.15
N VAL A 42 -1.87 13.19 18.89
CA VAL A 42 -1.54 12.71 17.55
C VAL A 42 -1.83 11.23 17.40
N ARG A 43 -2.63 10.94 16.38
CA ARG A 43 -3.04 9.60 15.98
C ARG A 43 -2.56 9.33 14.56
N LEU A 44 -1.55 8.48 14.42
CA LEU A 44 -1.00 8.08 13.14
C LEU A 44 -1.68 6.78 12.68
N ARG A 45 -2.29 6.81 11.51
CA ARG A 45 -3.04 5.70 10.91
C ARG A 45 -2.33 5.22 9.65
N LEU A 46 -1.88 3.97 9.69
CA LEU A 46 -1.11 3.34 8.64
C LEU A 46 -2.03 2.54 7.71
N ILE A 47 -2.01 2.85 6.41
CA ILE A 47 -2.71 2.08 5.38
C ILE A 47 -1.79 0.94 4.92
N ALA A 48 -2.24 -0.30 5.13
CA ALA A 48 -1.63 -1.51 4.60
C ALA A 48 -2.63 -2.19 3.66
N ASP A 49 -2.31 -2.27 2.37
CA ASP A 49 -3.15 -2.94 1.36
C ASP A 49 -2.49 -4.25 0.96
N ALA A 50 -3.24 -5.34 1.10
CA ALA A 50 -2.74 -6.68 0.84
C ALA A 50 -3.04 -7.20 -0.57
N GLY A 51 -3.76 -6.41 -1.37
CA GLY A 51 -4.23 -6.80 -2.68
C GLY A 51 -3.34 -6.31 -3.81
N GLN A 52 -2.11 -5.78 -3.63
CA GLN A 52 -1.21 -5.45 -4.75
C GLN A 52 -0.02 -6.39 -4.75
N SER A 53 0.34 -6.99 -5.90
CA SER A 53 1.47 -7.93 -5.94
C SER A 53 2.77 -7.25 -5.50
N ILE A 54 3.58 -7.99 -4.74
CA ILE A 54 4.89 -7.58 -4.23
C ILE A 54 5.82 -7.23 -5.40
N GLU A 55 5.84 -8.03 -6.45
CA GLU A 55 6.72 -7.83 -7.60
C GLU A 55 6.11 -6.89 -8.66
N GLU A 56 4.78 -6.74 -8.73
CA GLU A 56 4.20 -5.61 -9.49
C GLU A 56 4.59 -4.28 -8.85
N TYR A 57 4.64 -4.22 -7.51
CA TYR A 57 5.16 -3.08 -6.78
C TYR A 57 6.60 -2.77 -7.24
N SER A 58 7.42 -3.81 -7.47
CA SER A 58 8.82 -3.70 -7.91
C SER A 58 9.08 -3.32 -9.36
N ILE A 59 8.04 -3.16 -10.16
CA ILE A 59 8.17 -2.62 -11.53
C ILE A 59 7.43 -1.28 -11.68
N LEU A 60 6.26 -1.16 -11.03
CA LEU A 60 5.37 -0.01 -11.23
C LEU A 60 5.93 1.31 -10.72
N CYS A 61 6.90 1.25 -9.79
CA CYS A 61 7.36 2.40 -9.02
C CYS A 61 8.74 2.92 -9.43
N HIS A 62 9.49 2.20 -10.27
CA HIS A 62 10.84 2.55 -10.71
C HIS A 62 10.83 3.08 -12.15
N ALA A 63 10.27 4.27 -12.37
CA ALA A 63 10.15 4.92 -13.68
C ALA A 63 9.33 4.13 -14.72
N LYS A 64 8.49 4.86 -15.46
CA LYS A 64 7.73 4.30 -16.59
C LYS A 64 8.64 3.54 -17.58
N ASP A 65 9.88 3.98 -17.73
CA ASP A 65 10.83 3.44 -18.69
C ASP A 65 11.32 2.03 -18.31
N GLU A 66 11.45 1.71 -17.02
CA GLU A 66 11.84 0.36 -16.61
C GLU A 66 10.71 -0.64 -16.82
N ALA A 67 9.48 -0.23 -16.47
CA ALA A 67 8.28 -1.00 -16.72
C ALA A 67 8.05 -1.30 -18.21
N GLU A 68 8.26 -0.30 -19.07
CA GLU A 68 8.13 -0.45 -20.51
C GLU A 68 9.25 -1.34 -21.09
N SER A 69 10.46 -1.35 -20.51
CA SER A 69 11.54 -2.26 -20.91
C SER A 69 11.19 -3.74 -20.66
N PHE A 70 10.73 -4.08 -19.46
CA PHE A 70 10.30 -5.46 -19.14
C PHE A 70 9.14 -5.90 -20.03
N LYS A 71 8.15 -5.03 -20.21
CA LYS A 71 7.02 -5.26 -21.11
C LYS A 71 7.47 -5.47 -22.55
N GLY A 72 8.37 -4.63 -23.05
CA GLY A 72 8.95 -4.74 -24.40
C GLY A 72 9.69 -6.07 -24.61
N ARG A 73 10.46 -6.53 -23.61
CA ARG A 73 11.14 -7.83 -23.66
C ARG A 73 10.17 -8.99 -23.79
N ILE A 74 9.06 -8.97 -23.05
CA ILE A 74 8.07 -10.05 -23.06
C ILE A 74 7.26 -10.04 -24.36
N VAL A 75 6.76 -8.88 -24.78
CA VAL A 75 5.89 -8.75 -25.95
C VAL A 75 6.63 -9.13 -27.24
N ASN A 76 7.93 -8.85 -27.32
CA ASN A 76 8.74 -9.11 -28.51
C ASN A 76 9.47 -10.46 -28.47
N ALA A 77 9.33 -11.26 -27.42
CA ALA A 77 10.02 -12.54 -27.30
C ALA A 77 9.41 -13.62 -28.22
N ALA A 78 10.25 -14.55 -28.68
CA ALA A 78 9.80 -15.73 -29.43
C ALA A 78 8.95 -16.69 -28.58
N ASP A 79 9.27 -16.80 -27.29
CA ASP A 79 8.42 -17.44 -26.27
C ASP A 79 8.08 -16.43 -25.16
N PRO A 80 6.96 -15.70 -25.31
CA PRO A 80 6.52 -14.78 -24.29
C PRO A 80 6.24 -15.45 -22.96
N ARG A 81 5.86 -16.74 -22.91
CA ARG A 81 5.50 -17.42 -21.65
C ARG A 81 6.72 -17.67 -20.78
N GLU A 82 7.76 -18.28 -21.33
CA GLU A 82 9.00 -18.52 -20.58
C GLU A 82 9.70 -17.21 -20.20
N THR A 83 9.68 -16.22 -21.11
CA THR A 83 10.26 -14.89 -20.84
C THR A 83 9.66 -14.23 -19.61
N ARG A 84 8.35 -14.40 -19.37
CA ARG A 84 7.69 -13.87 -18.15
C ARG A 84 8.22 -14.50 -16.88
N TYR A 85 8.35 -15.82 -16.87
CA TYR A 85 8.85 -16.53 -15.70
C TYR A 85 10.30 -16.11 -15.42
N GLY A 86 11.07 -15.79 -16.47
CA GLY A 86 12.35 -15.10 -16.34
C GLY A 86 12.21 -13.74 -15.66
N VAL A 87 11.33 -12.86 -16.16
CA VAL A 87 11.10 -11.53 -15.59
C VAL A 87 10.65 -11.59 -14.13
N VAL A 88 9.70 -12.44 -13.76
CA VAL A 88 9.27 -12.60 -12.35
C VAL A 88 10.44 -13.03 -11.46
N ARG A 89 11.27 -13.98 -11.93
CA ARG A 89 12.50 -14.38 -11.21
C ARG A 89 13.48 -13.23 -11.04
N GLU A 90 13.72 -12.46 -12.11
CA GLU A 90 14.60 -11.28 -12.07
C GLU A 90 14.10 -10.23 -11.06
N LEU A 91 12.80 -9.99 -11.00
CA LEU A 91 12.21 -9.02 -10.08
C LEU A 91 12.30 -9.45 -8.63
N ARG A 92 12.12 -10.74 -8.36
CA ARG A 92 12.28 -11.28 -7.00
C ARG A 92 13.71 -11.27 -6.52
N ALA A 93 14.68 -11.50 -7.42
CA ALA A 93 16.09 -11.38 -7.09
C ALA A 93 16.46 -9.95 -6.65
N ARG A 94 15.64 -8.96 -7.00
CA ARG A 94 15.77 -7.56 -6.57
C ARG A 94 14.99 -7.26 -5.28
N LEU A 95 14.68 -8.24 -4.45
CA LEU A 95 14.04 -8.00 -3.16
C LEU A 95 15.04 -8.28 -2.03
N PRO A 96 15.07 -7.47 -0.96
CA PRO A 96 16.02 -7.68 0.14
C PRO A 96 15.72 -8.94 0.97
N PHE A 97 14.55 -9.55 0.73
CA PHE A 97 14.09 -10.78 1.36
C PHE A 97 13.70 -11.81 0.30
N THR A 98 13.68 -13.07 0.72
CA THR A 98 13.02 -14.17 0.02
C THR A 98 11.66 -14.43 0.65
N PHE A 99 10.72 -14.95 -0.12
CA PHE A 99 9.37 -15.25 0.36
C PHE A 99 8.76 -16.42 -0.40
N GLY A 100 7.89 -17.14 0.30
CA GLY A 100 7.09 -18.24 -0.22
C GLY A 100 5.61 -17.93 -0.06
N ALA A 101 4.76 -18.75 -0.70
CA ALA A 101 3.33 -18.66 -0.53
C ALA A 101 2.83 -19.62 0.56
N VAL A 102 1.88 -19.16 1.39
CA VAL A 102 1.18 -20.00 2.37
C VAL A 102 0.14 -20.83 1.64
N GLN A 103 0.14 -22.14 1.89
CA GLN A 103 -0.98 -22.98 1.52
C GLN A 103 -2.24 -22.53 2.26
N ALA A 104 -3.05 -21.71 1.62
CA ALA A 104 -4.39 -21.43 2.10
C ALA A 104 -5.30 -22.57 1.67
N GLY A 105 -5.94 -23.25 2.62
CA GLY A 105 -6.89 -24.33 2.26
C GLY A 105 -6.26 -25.61 1.72
N GLY A 106 -4.96 -25.86 1.97
CA GLY A 106 -4.27 -27.06 1.46
C GLY A 106 -3.99 -27.00 -0.05
N ILE A 107 -4.01 -25.80 -0.64
CA ILE A 107 -3.82 -25.56 -2.06
C ILE A 107 -2.37 -25.17 -2.31
N GLU A 108 -1.71 -25.90 -3.20
CA GLU A 108 -0.37 -25.55 -3.70
C GLU A 108 -0.47 -24.33 -4.62
N ILE A 109 0.42 -23.38 -4.40
CA ILE A 109 0.44 -22.09 -5.07
C ILE A 109 1.60 -22.07 -6.07
N GLU A 110 1.34 -21.60 -7.30
CA GLU A 110 2.34 -21.60 -8.37
C GLU A 110 3.39 -20.49 -8.17
N ASP A 111 4.59 -20.88 -7.74
CA ASP A 111 5.68 -19.96 -7.44
C ASP A 111 6.18 -19.16 -8.65
N ARG A 112 5.90 -19.55 -9.90
CA ARG A 112 6.41 -18.83 -11.09
C ARG A 112 5.63 -17.54 -11.44
N LEU A 113 4.64 -17.15 -10.63
CA LEU A 113 3.75 -16.01 -10.86
C LEU A 113 3.89 -14.94 -9.77
N PHE A 114 3.54 -13.69 -10.05
CA PHE A 114 3.51 -12.57 -9.07
C PHE A 114 2.77 -12.91 -7.77
N HIS A 115 3.31 -12.71 -6.57
CA HIS A 115 2.61 -12.96 -5.30
C HIS A 115 1.92 -11.73 -4.73
N SER A 116 0.65 -11.92 -4.38
CA SER A 116 -0.08 -11.05 -3.49
C SER A 116 0.49 -11.14 -2.06
N PRO A 117 0.65 -10.01 -1.34
CA PRO A 117 0.88 -9.97 0.11
C PRO A 117 -0.08 -10.86 0.89
N LEU A 118 -1.28 -11.12 0.32
CA LEU A 118 -2.28 -12.03 0.87
C LEU A 118 -1.80 -13.40 1.29
N VAL A 119 -0.89 -13.95 0.51
CA VAL A 119 -0.40 -15.31 0.71
C VAL A 119 1.10 -15.33 0.96
N ALA A 120 1.77 -14.18 0.98
CA ALA A 120 3.22 -14.13 1.07
C ALA A 120 3.71 -14.23 2.53
N ARG A 121 4.65 -15.14 2.77
CA ARG A 121 5.43 -15.21 4.01
C ARG A 121 6.90 -15.03 3.72
N ILE A 122 7.57 -14.29 4.59
CA ILE A 122 9.00 -14.09 4.51
C ILE A 122 9.69 -15.42 4.80
N ASP A 123 10.55 -15.87 3.90
CA ASP A 123 11.35 -17.07 4.11
C ASP A 123 12.68 -16.70 4.77
N GLY A 124 13.29 -15.59 4.34
CA GLY A 124 14.54 -15.13 4.91
C GLY A 124 15.14 -13.95 4.17
N VAL A 125 16.44 -13.79 4.36
CA VAL A 125 17.23 -12.68 3.81
C VAL A 125 17.74 -13.03 2.42
N ASN A 126 17.69 -12.07 1.50
CA ASN A 126 18.43 -12.16 0.23
C ASN A 126 19.87 -11.65 0.45
N SER A 127 20.74 -12.51 0.95
CA SER A 127 22.12 -12.15 1.32
C SER A 127 22.95 -11.63 0.13
N GLU A 128 22.69 -12.11 -1.09
CA GLU A 128 23.39 -11.67 -2.30
C GLU A 128 23.07 -10.21 -2.64
N LEU A 129 21.79 -9.85 -2.61
CA LEU A 129 21.38 -8.46 -2.81
C LEU A 129 21.92 -7.57 -1.70
N LEU A 130 21.78 -7.97 -0.42
CA LEU A 130 22.26 -7.15 0.69
C LEU A 130 23.78 -6.95 0.66
N ALA A 131 24.56 -7.94 0.22
CA ALA A 131 26.00 -7.75 -0.02
C ALA A 131 26.26 -6.70 -1.10
N THR A 132 25.53 -6.76 -2.22
CA THR A 132 25.63 -5.77 -3.31
C THR A 132 25.27 -4.36 -2.82
N LEU A 133 24.25 -4.22 -1.98
CA LEU A 133 23.84 -2.92 -1.43
C LEU A 133 24.86 -2.33 -0.47
N ARG A 134 25.65 -3.15 0.22
CA ARG A 134 26.70 -2.64 1.11
C ARG A 134 27.83 -1.94 0.36
N ASP A 135 28.03 -2.29 -0.90
CA ASP A 135 29.06 -1.69 -1.75
C ASP A 135 28.58 -0.43 -2.49
N VAL A 136 27.30 -0.04 -2.32
CA VAL A 136 26.74 1.16 -2.93
C VAL A 136 27.32 2.41 -2.26
N ASN A 137 27.84 3.33 -3.08
CA ASN A 137 28.29 4.65 -2.65
C ASN A 137 27.34 5.72 -3.22
N HIS A 138 26.32 6.11 -2.44
CA HIS A 138 25.35 7.13 -2.82
C HIS A 138 25.04 8.07 -1.64
N PRO A 139 24.98 9.40 -1.84
CA PRO A 139 24.84 10.37 -0.75
C PRO A 139 23.54 10.25 0.05
N LEU A 140 22.47 9.72 -0.56
CA LEU A 140 21.20 9.45 0.11
C LEU A 140 21.07 8.02 0.66
N PHE A 141 22.10 7.19 0.56
CA PHE A 141 22.04 5.78 0.92
C PHE A 141 22.96 5.46 2.09
N GLU A 142 22.38 5.12 3.22
CA GLU A 142 23.11 4.76 4.43
C GLU A 142 23.35 3.25 4.50
N THR A 143 24.57 2.85 4.17
CA THR A 143 25.01 1.45 4.24
C THR A 143 24.80 0.81 5.61
N ALA A 144 24.97 1.56 6.70
CA ALA A 144 24.79 1.05 8.06
C ALA A 144 23.33 0.61 8.35
N ALA A 145 22.35 1.16 7.63
CA ALA A 145 20.96 0.75 7.76
C ALA A 145 20.66 -0.63 7.13
N ILE A 146 21.58 -1.17 6.32
CA ILE A 146 21.43 -2.49 5.70
C ILE A 146 21.48 -3.61 6.75
N ASP A 147 22.33 -3.48 7.77
CA ASP A 147 22.41 -4.46 8.86
C ASP A 147 21.12 -4.47 9.69
N GLU A 148 20.47 -3.31 9.83
CA GLU A 148 19.18 -3.17 10.49
C GLU A 148 18.04 -3.82 9.68
N ILE A 149 18.04 -3.62 8.36
CA ILE A 149 17.11 -4.31 7.45
C ILE A 149 17.30 -5.82 7.51
N GLU A 150 18.53 -6.30 7.45
CA GLU A 150 18.84 -7.73 7.55
C GLU A 150 18.29 -8.32 8.87
N THR A 151 18.49 -7.61 9.97
CA THR A 151 17.97 -8.01 11.30
C THR A 151 16.45 -8.06 11.31
N LEU A 152 15.77 -7.04 10.76
CA LEU A 152 14.31 -7.00 10.68
C LEU A 152 13.76 -8.13 9.81
N ILE A 153 14.36 -8.39 8.65
CA ILE A 153 13.96 -9.49 7.76
C ILE A 153 14.14 -10.84 8.48
N GLY A 154 15.29 -11.04 9.12
CA GLY A 154 15.57 -12.26 9.90
C GLY A 154 14.55 -12.48 11.02
N ALA A 155 14.18 -11.43 11.75
CA ALA A 155 13.17 -11.49 12.81
C ALA A 155 11.75 -11.82 12.30
N HIS A 156 11.48 -11.58 11.02
CA HIS A 156 10.19 -11.85 10.38
C HIS A 156 10.18 -13.12 9.52
N SER A 157 11.23 -13.95 9.54
CA SER A 157 11.20 -15.26 8.87
C SER A 157 10.03 -16.11 9.40
N GLY A 158 9.26 -16.68 8.48
CA GLY A 158 8.01 -17.41 8.72
C GLY A 158 6.76 -16.55 8.99
N LYS A 159 6.89 -15.21 9.02
CA LYS A 159 5.78 -14.28 9.26
C LYS A 159 5.15 -13.78 7.95
N PRO A 160 3.88 -13.34 7.99
CA PRO A 160 3.27 -12.60 6.88
C PRO A 160 4.14 -11.44 6.38
N TYR A 161 4.19 -11.25 5.08
CA TYR A 161 4.93 -10.15 4.46
C TYR A 161 4.53 -8.77 5.02
N LEU A 162 3.24 -8.55 5.29
CA LEU A 162 2.76 -7.27 5.81
C LEU A 162 3.30 -6.94 7.21
N ASP A 163 3.68 -7.95 8.01
CA ASP A 163 4.31 -7.70 9.31
C ASP A 163 5.68 -7.04 9.12
N LEU A 164 6.45 -7.50 8.13
CA LEU A 164 7.75 -6.90 7.80
C LEU A 164 7.58 -5.45 7.33
N ASP A 165 6.62 -5.19 6.44
CA ASP A 165 6.33 -3.82 5.96
C ASP A 165 5.99 -2.88 7.12
N LEU A 166 5.14 -3.34 8.04
CA LEU A 166 4.72 -2.55 9.20
C LEU A 166 5.87 -2.34 10.20
N ALA A 167 6.69 -3.36 10.45
CA ALA A 167 7.85 -3.23 11.32
C ALA A 167 8.86 -2.22 10.76
N ILE A 168 9.08 -2.25 9.45
CA ILE A 168 9.93 -1.29 8.75
C ILE A 168 9.32 0.11 8.79
N ALA A 169 8.02 0.26 8.56
CA ALA A 169 7.32 1.55 8.64
C ALA A 169 7.43 2.16 10.05
N GLN A 170 7.14 1.37 11.09
CA GLN A 170 7.27 1.79 12.49
C GLN A 170 8.70 2.19 12.82
N ARG A 171 9.68 1.45 12.31
CA ARG A 171 11.08 1.81 12.52
C ARG A 171 11.44 3.13 11.83
N ALA A 172 11.00 3.34 10.60
CA ALA A 172 11.17 4.60 9.89
C ALA A 172 10.53 5.77 10.67
N ILE A 173 9.31 5.58 11.18
CA ILE A 173 8.62 6.60 11.99
C ILE A 173 9.42 6.91 13.24
N ALA A 174 9.89 5.90 13.98
CA ALA A 174 10.71 6.10 15.18
C ALA A 174 12.00 6.88 14.90
N LEU A 175 12.66 6.64 13.76
CA LEU A 175 13.88 7.34 13.37
C LEU A 175 13.64 8.85 13.13
N VAL A 176 12.49 9.20 12.56
CA VAL A 176 12.14 10.61 12.24
C VAL A 176 11.55 11.33 13.46
N ALA A 177 10.69 10.63 14.21
CA ALA A 177 9.98 11.14 15.36
C ALA A 177 10.90 11.35 16.57
N GLY A 178 11.92 10.51 16.78
CA GLY A 178 12.79 10.61 17.95
C GLY A 178 12.04 10.31 19.25
N ASP A 179 12.25 11.14 20.27
CA ASP A 179 11.69 10.94 21.61
C ASP A 179 10.15 11.00 21.62
N GLU A 180 9.57 11.76 20.70
CA GLU A 180 8.12 11.94 20.56
C GLU A 180 7.40 10.68 20.03
N TYR A 181 8.14 9.70 19.50
CA TYR A 181 7.56 8.44 19.02
C TYR A 181 6.70 7.75 20.09
N ALA A 182 7.13 7.79 21.36
CA ALA A 182 6.43 7.15 22.46
C ALA A 182 5.08 7.79 22.81
N ALA A 183 4.84 9.02 22.35
CA ALA A 183 3.58 9.74 22.55
C ALA A 183 2.63 9.66 21.34
N MET A 184 3.06 9.02 20.25
CA MET A 184 2.21 8.80 19.07
C MET A 184 1.31 7.59 19.29
N ASP A 185 0.00 7.76 19.06
CA ASP A 185 -0.90 6.62 18.91
C ASP A 185 -0.82 6.10 17.47
N ILE A 186 -0.12 4.98 17.26
CA ILE A 186 0.12 4.38 15.93
C ILE A 186 -0.72 3.12 15.77
N ALA A 187 -1.62 3.12 14.79
CA ALA A 187 -2.46 1.97 14.47
C ALA A 187 -2.59 1.76 12.96
N THR A 188 -2.92 0.54 12.53
CA THR A 188 -3.25 0.25 11.13
C THR A 188 -4.74 0.35 10.89
N ILE A 189 -5.17 0.95 9.77
CA ILE A 189 -6.60 1.18 9.49
C ILE A 189 -7.20 0.30 8.39
N SER A 190 -6.37 -0.32 7.56
CA SER A 190 -6.81 -1.22 6.48
C SER A 190 -6.12 -2.57 6.51
N ARG A 191 -5.42 -2.89 7.61
CA ARG A 191 -4.72 -4.15 7.76
C ARG A 191 -5.76 -5.28 7.82
N PRO A 192 -5.66 -6.30 6.95
CA PRO A 192 -6.49 -7.49 7.06
C PRO A 192 -6.15 -8.29 8.33
N GLU A 193 -7.04 -9.20 8.73
CA GLU A 193 -6.76 -10.13 9.84
C GLU A 193 -5.50 -10.99 9.61
N ASP A 194 -5.00 -11.67 10.63
CA ASP A 194 -3.82 -12.54 10.43
C ASP A 194 -4.17 -13.83 9.67
N ASP A 195 -5.43 -14.27 9.68
CA ASP A 195 -5.92 -15.40 8.88
C ASP A 195 -6.46 -14.91 7.53
N PRO A 196 -5.80 -15.24 6.39
CA PRO A 196 -6.24 -14.94 5.04
C PRO A 196 -7.70 -15.26 4.73
N ARG A 197 -8.31 -16.19 5.46
CA ARG A 197 -9.73 -16.55 5.26
C ARG A 197 -10.70 -15.51 5.78
N HIS A 198 -10.29 -14.56 6.62
CA HIS A 198 -11.17 -13.56 7.21
C HIS A 198 -10.97 -12.13 6.64
N TRP A 199 -10.36 -12.00 5.47
CA TRP A 199 -9.89 -10.71 4.92
C TRP A 199 -10.93 -9.79 4.27
N LEU A 200 -12.18 -9.90 4.68
CA LEU A 200 -13.27 -9.02 4.22
C LEU A 200 -13.56 -7.88 5.20
N HIS A 201 -12.64 -7.56 6.12
CA HIS A 201 -12.86 -6.54 7.16
C HIS A 201 -14.19 -6.77 7.90
N GLU A 202 -14.39 -8.01 8.34
CA GLU A 202 -15.56 -8.46 9.08
C GLU A 202 -16.91 -8.11 8.39
N GLU A 203 -17.93 -7.77 9.18
CA GLU A 203 -19.28 -7.44 8.70
C GLU A 203 -19.29 -6.14 7.89
N ALA A 204 -18.43 -5.17 8.24
CA ALA A 204 -18.39 -3.86 7.59
C ALA A 204 -17.98 -3.97 6.11
N GLY A 205 -16.88 -4.68 5.83
CA GLY A 205 -16.44 -4.85 4.44
C GLY A 205 -17.36 -5.78 3.64
N ARG A 206 -17.92 -6.84 4.26
CA ARG A 206 -18.96 -7.68 3.62
C ARG A 206 -20.19 -6.87 3.20
N THR A 207 -20.69 -6.02 4.08
CA THR A 207 -21.87 -5.17 3.84
C THR A 207 -21.62 -4.21 2.69
N LEU A 208 -20.43 -3.61 2.65
CA LEU A 208 -20.02 -2.71 1.59
C LEU A 208 -20.02 -3.42 0.22
N ILE A 209 -19.48 -4.63 0.15
CA ILE A 209 -19.49 -5.43 -1.08
C ILE A 209 -20.93 -5.80 -1.46
N GLU A 210 -21.78 -6.22 -0.52
CA GLU A 210 -23.17 -6.60 -0.81
C GLU A 210 -23.98 -5.45 -1.39
N ASN A 211 -23.90 -4.27 -0.76
CA ASN A 211 -24.62 -3.09 -1.18
C ASN A 211 -24.24 -2.71 -2.62
N ASP A 212 -22.95 -2.80 -2.95
CA ASP A 212 -22.44 -2.53 -4.28
C ASP A 212 -22.87 -3.59 -5.31
N LEU A 213 -22.92 -4.87 -4.91
CA LEU A 213 -23.44 -5.95 -5.75
C LEU A 213 -24.93 -5.78 -6.04
N LEU A 214 -25.76 -5.49 -5.03
CA LEU A 214 -27.21 -5.27 -5.18
C LEU A 214 -27.48 -4.12 -6.14
N ARG A 215 -26.79 -2.99 -5.96
CA ARG A 215 -26.85 -1.83 -6.85
C ARG A 215 -26.55 -2.21 -8.30
N LYS A 216 -25.43 -2.89 -8.54
CA LYS A 216 -25.00 -3.28 -9.89
C LYS A 216 -25.89 -4.35 -10.52
N GLN A 217 -26.41 -5.27 -9.72
CA GLN A 217 -27.40 -6.27 -10.15
C GLN A 217 -28.71 -5.61 -10.58
N GLY A 218 -29.10 -4.50 -9.92
CA GLY A 218 -30.24 -3.66 -10.29
C GLY A 218 -30.06 -2.84 -11.58
N GLY A 219 -28.89 -2.91 -12.23
CA GLY A 219 -28.61 -2.23 -13.50
C GLY A 219 -27.92 -0.87 -13.35
N GLU A 220 -27.67 -0.42 -12.13
CA GLU A 220 -26.90 0.78 -11.86
C GLU A 220 -25.41 0.50 -12.06
N SER A 221 -24.95 0.58 -13.33
CA SER A 221 -23.53 0.54 -13.66
C SER A 221 -23.16 1.48 -14.81
N GLY A 222 -22.21 2.41 -14.58
CA GLY A 222 -21.73 3.39 -15.55
C GLY A 222 -20.20 3.35 -15.77
N GLY A 223 -19.73 3.15 -17.01
CA GLY A 223 -18.29 3.15 -17.32
C GLY A 223 -17.51 1.95 -16.73
N PHE A 224 -16.18 1.95 -16.86
CA PHE A 224 -15.32 0.84 -16.42
C PHE A 224 -15.13 0.80 -14.90
N HIS A 225 -14.86 1.94 -14.27
CA HIS A 225 -14.56 2.02 -12.83
C HIS A 225 -15.74 1.62 -11.97
N ASP A 226 -16.96 2.01 -12.34
CA ASP A 226 -18.16 1.64 -11.61
C ASP A 226 -18.45 0.13 -11.69
N ARG A 227 -18.00 -0.55 -12.76
CA ARG A 227 -18.17 -2.00 -12.86
C ARG A 227 -17.24 -2.76 -11.92
N LEU A 228 -16.14 -2.19 -11.46
CA LEU A 228 -15.18 -2.86 -10.59
C LEU A 228 -15.81 -3.19 -9.23
N ILE A 229 -15.71 -4.44 -8.82
CA ILE A 229 -15.98 -4.88 -7.45
C ILE A 229 -14.61 -4.82 -6.76
N GLY A 230 -14.51 -4.06 -5.67
CA GLY A 230 -13.28 -3.84 -4.90
C GLY A 230 -12.85 -5.06 -4.10
N VAL A 231 -12.74 -6.20 -4.77
CA VAL A 231 -12.28 -7.46 -4.22
C VAL A 231 -11.33 -8.09 -5.23
N PHE A 232 -10.30 -8.76 -4.74
CA PHE A 232 -9.44 -9.62 -5.52
C PHE A 232 -9.54 -11.05 -5.03
N ALA A 233 -9.55 -12.00 -5.96
CA ALA A 233 -9.66 -13.41 -5.66
C ALA A 233 -8.34 -14.15 -5.90
N SER A 234 -7.99 -15.09 -5.02
CA SER A 234 -7.11 -16.21 -5.39
C SER A 234 -7.89 -17.16 -6.32
N ILE A 235 -7.23 -18.05 -7.07
CA ILE A 235 -7.92 -19.11 -7.84
C ILE A 235 -7.27 -20.44 -7.53
N THR A 236 -8.11 -21.46 -7.35
CA THR A 236 -7.71 -22.85 -7.21
C THR A 236 -7.51 -23.52 -8.57
N PRO A 237 -6.36 -24.15 -8.83
CA PRO A 237 -6.18 -24.96 -10.02
C PRO A 237 -6.88 -26.31 -9.83
N ASN A 238 -8.15 -26.41 -10.22
CA ASN A 238 -8.76 -27.71 -10.48
C ASN A 238 -8.85 -27.92 -12.00
N GLY A 239 -7.83 -28.59 -12.55
CA GLY A 239 -7.95 -29.31 -13.83
C GLY A 239 -7.99 -28.50 -15.13
N GLU A 240 -7.75 -27.18 -15.14
CA GLU A 240 -7.62 -26.42 -16.39
C GLU A 240 -6.16 -26.05 -16.71
N GLU A 241 -5.77 -26.17 -17.98
CA GLU A 241 -4.44 -25.85 -18.57
C GLU A 241 -4.02 -24.37 -18.49
N ARG A 242 -4.75 -23.54 -17.75
CA ARG A 242 -4.52 -22.11 -17.72
C ARG A 242 -3.95 -21.71 -16.36
N PRO A 243 -2.64 -21.39 -16.27
CA PRO A 243 -1.97 -21.08 -15.02
C PRO A 243 -2.42 -19.70 -14.53
N TYR A 244 -3.47 -19.71 -13.74
CA TYR A 244 -3.93 -18.63 -12.90
C TYR A 244 -3.56 -19.07 -11.48
N PHE A 245 -2.63 -18.51 -10.74
CA PHE A 245 -2.55 -17.12 -10.30
C PHE A 245 -1.49 -17.02 -9.21
N ASN A 246 -1.15 -15.75 -8.94
CA ASN A 246 -0.90 -15.19 -7.61
C ASN A 246 -1.03 -13.64 -7.62
N SER A 247 -1.17 -13.05 -8.82
CA SER A 247 -1.40 -11.62 -9.06
C SER A 247 -2.82 -11.19 -8.63
N PRO A 248 -3.03 -9.95 -8.20
CA PRO A 248 -4.35 -9.46 -7.84
C PRO A 248 -5.29 -9.35 -9.04
N THR A 249 -6.55 -9.81 -8.94
CA THR A 249 -7.42 -9.93 -10.13
C THR A 249 -8.74 -9.23 -9.99
N CYS A 250 -9.01 -8.31 -10.91
CA CYS A 250 -10.17 -7.46 -10.80
C CYS A 250 -11.46 -8.26 -10.96
N CYS A 251 -12.29 -8.16 -9.93
CA CYS A 251 -13.69 -8.50 -10.01
C CYS A 251 -14.42 -7.34 -10.69
N ARG A 252 -15.31 -7.62 -11.64
CA ARG A 252 -16.21 -6.60 -12.21
C ARG A 252 -17.56 -7.16 -12.62
N VAL A 253 -18.57 -6.33 -12.70
CA VAL A 253 -19.87 -6.71 -13.26
C VAL A 253 -19.86 -6.54 -14.77
N GLU A 254 -20.23 -7.59 -15.50
CA GLU A 254 -20.33 -7.60 -16.95
C GLU A 254 -21.43 -8.55 -17.42
N HIS A 255 -22.35 -8.06 -18.25
CA HIS A 255 -23.47 -8.85 -18.80
C HIS A 255 -24.30 -9.58 -17.72
N GLY A 256 -24.61 -8.89 -16.61
CA GLY A 256 -25.38 -9.46 -15.50
C GLY A 256 -24.65 -10.56 -14.72
N LYS A 257 -23.32 -10.63 -14.81
CA LYS A 257 -22.48 -11.61 -14.11
C LYS A 257 -21.31 -10.93 -13.43
N VAL A 258 -20.80 -11.54 -12.37
CA VAL A 258 -19.51 -11.20 -11.79
C VAL A 258 -18.43 -11.86 -12.65
N ARG A 259 -17.48 -11.05 -13.13
CA ARG A 259 -16.38 -11.47 -13.97
C ARG A 259 -15.07 -11.26 -13.21
N LEU A 260 -14.29 -12.32 -13.08
CA LEU A 260 -12.96 -12.28 -12.50
C LEU A 260 -11.94 -12.25 -13.63
N ILE A 261 -11.04 -11.28 -13.60
CA ILE A 261 -10.11 -11.01 -14.69
C ILE A 261 -8.73 -10.79 -14.11
N ALA A 262 -7.75 -11.45 -14.70
CA ALA A 262 -6.35 -11.15 -14.43
C ALA A 262 -6.08 -9.65 -14.56
N ARG A 263 -5.62 -9.01 -13.48
CA ARG A 263 -5.02 -7.68 -13.62
C ARG A 263 -3.62 -7.92 -14.12
N ASP A 264 -3.47 -7.74 -15.42
CA ASP A 264 -2.18 -7.82 -16.07
C ASP A 264 -1.87 -6.47 -16.68
N ARG A 265 -1.55 -5.50 -15.83
CA ARG A 265 -1.41 -4.09 -16.23
C ARG A 265 -0.34 -3.90 -17.31
N PHE A 266 0.59 -4.84 -17.42
CA PHE A 266 1.72 -4.80 -18.34
C PHE A 266 1.62 -5.79 -19.50
N ASN A 267 0.51 -6.54 -19.63
CA ASN A 267 0.45 -7.72 -20.51
C ASN A 267 1.58 -8.73 -20.23
N VAL A 268 2.17 -8.69 -19.03
CA VAL A 268 3.18 -9.63 -18.57
C VAL A 268 2.55 -11.00 -18.48
N LEU A 269 1.42 -11.16 -17.80
CA LEU A 269 0.78 -12.46 -17.65
C LEU A 269 0.16 -13.02 -18.96
N ALA A 270 -0.13 -12.18 -19.97
CA ALA A 270 -0.80 -12.48 -21.24
C ALA A 270 -2.06 -13.37 -21.08
N LEU A 271 -2.84 -13.06 -20.06
CA LEU A 271 -3.95 -13.89 -19.60
C LEU A 271 -5.26 -13.50 -20.29
N ALA A 272 -5.66 -14.29 -21.28
CA ALA A 272 -6.95 -14.15 -21.95
C ALA A 272 -8.12 -14.82 -21.20
N ALA A 273 -7.96 -15.29 -19.95
CA ALA A 273 -9.11 -15.79 -19.21
C ALA A 273 -9.79 -14.71 -18.42
N SER A 274 -11.09 -14.93 -18.41
CA SER A 274 -11.93 -14.45 -17.37
C SER A 274 -12.87 -15.56 -16.97
N GLU A 275 -13.05 -15.70 -15.67
CA GLU A 275 -14.12 -16.48 -15.13
C GLU A 275 -15.38 -15.60 -15.08
N ARG A 276 -16.53 -16.16 -15.44
CA ARG A 276 -17.83 -15.50 -15.28
C ARG A 276 -18.69 -16.34 -14.36
N MET A 277 -19.13 -15.76 -13.26
CA MET A 277 -20.00 -16.41 -12.28
C MET A 277 -21.28 -15.62 -12.06
N GLN A 278 -22.32 -16.31 -11.61
CA GLN A 278 -23.55 -15.66 -11.19
C GLN A 278 -23.33 -14.89 -9.90
N PHE A 279 -24.16 -13.87 -9.64
CA PHE A 279 -24.09 -13.10 -8.40
C PHE A 279 -24.20 -13.99 -7.15
N ASP A 280 -25.12 -14.95 -7.15
CA ASP A 280 -25.31 -15.86 -6.01
C ASP A 280 -24.09 -16.73 -5.77
N ARG A 281 -23.42 -17.20 -6.83
CA ARG A 281 -22.15 -17.93 -6.70
C ARG A 281 -21.04 -17.06 -6.13
N PHE A 282 -21.01 -15.76 -6.45
CA PHE A 282 -20.05 -14.84 -5.85
C PHE A 282 -20.37 -14.60 -4.36
N ARG A 283 -21.64 -14.50 -3.99
CA ARG A 283 -22.07 -14.41 -2.58
C ARG A 283 -21.66 -15.64 -1.78
N GLU A 284 -21.81 -16.84 -2.33
CA GLU A 284 -21.31 -18.07 -1.68
C GLU A 284 -19.81 -18.01 -1.37
N LEU A 285 -19.00 -17.39 -2.24
CA LEU A 285 -17.56 -17.19 -1.98
C LEU A 285 -17.33 -16.20 -0.83
N LEU A 286 -18.10 -15.12 -0.77
CA LEU A 286 -18.04 -14.14 0.32
C LEU A 286 -18.47 -14.77 1.65
N ASP A 287 -19.51 -15.59 1.65
CA ASP A 287 -20.02 -16.26 2.84
C ASP A 287 -19.02 -17.32 3.34
N ALA A 288 -18.37 -18.06 2.43
CA ALA A 288 -17.30 -19.00 2.78
C ALA A 288 -16.07 -18.29 3.39
N GLN A 289 -15.71 -17.12 2.85
CA GLN A 289 -14.66 -16.26 3.39
C GLN A 289 -15.03 -15.80 4.81
N ASN A 290 -16.20 -15.17 5.00
CA ASN A 290 -16.64 -14.75 6.34
C ASN A 290 -16.70 -15.91 7.36
N ALA A 291 -17.05 -17.11 6.92
CA ALA A 291 -17.10 -18.30 7.77
C ALA A 291 -15.72 -18.92 8.08
N GLY A 292 -14.62 -18.38 7.56
CA GLY A 292 -13.28 -18.96 7.72
C GLY A 292 -13.09 -20.28 6.96
N ALA A 293 -13.98 -20.57 6.01
CA ALA A 293 -14.03 -21.82 5.26
C ALA A 293 -13.65 -21.64 3.77
N ALA A 294 -13.14 -20.46 3.40
CA ALA A 294 -12.77 -20.17 2.03
C ALA A 294 -11.65 -21.08 1.52
N GLU A 295 -11.97 -21.82 0.46
CA GLU A 295 -11.01 -22.48 -0.43
C GLU A 295 -10.44 -21.50 -1.46
N ARG A 296 -11.12 -20.37 -1.65
CA ARG A 296 -10.73 -19.29 -2.56
C ARG A 296 -10.72 -17.98 -1.80
N LEU A 297 -9.53 -17.47 -1.55
CA LEU A 297 -9.32 -16.30 -0.72
C LEU A 297 -9.74 -15.03 -1.45
N LEU A 298 -10.43 -14.15 -0.75
CA LEU A 298 -10.84 -12.83 -1.23
C LEU A 298 -10.22 -11.74 -0.36
N ALA A 299 -9.62 -10.73 -0.97
CA ALA A 299 -9.13 -9.54 -0.27
C ALA A 299 -9.83 -8.30 -0.79
N ILE A 300 -10.28 -7.42 0.11
CA ILE A 300 -10.83 -6.13 -0.27
C ILE A 300 -9.75 -5.26 -0.93
N LYS A 301 -10.14 -4.54 -1.98
CA LYS A 301 -9.34 -3.54 -2.66
C LYS A 301 -10.18 -2.34 -3.08
N TYR A 302 -9.51 -1.26 -3.49
CA TYR A 302 -10.08 -0.14 -4.22
C TYR A 302 -11.13 -0.54 -5.28
N PRO A 303 -12.30 0.12 -5.30
CA PRO A 303 -12.63 1.31 -4.50
C PRO A 303 -13.07 1.03 -3.05
N HIS A 304 -13.31 -0.23 -2.67
CA HIS A 304 -13.86 -0.59 -1.37
C HIS A 304 -12.92 -0.30 -0.20
N THR A 305 -11.60 -0.50 -0.36
CA THR A 305 -10.59 -0.09 0.64
C THR A 305 -10.66 1.41 0.96
N ALA A 306 -10.82 2.27 -0.04
CA ALA A 306 -10.87 3.71 0.18
C ALA A 306 -12.09 4.12 1.02
N ARG A 307 -13.25 3.53 0.73
CA ARG A 307 -14.48 3.74 1.51
C ARG A 307 -14.35 3.23 2.94
N PHE A 308 -13.76 2.05 3.13
CA PHE A 308 -13.51 1.50 4.45
C PHE A 308 -12.59 2.42 5.27
N VAL A 309 -11.45 2.83 4.70
CA VAL A 309 -10.52 3.77 5.34
C VAL A 309 -11.23 5.09 5.68
N ALA A 310 -11.98 5.67 4.75
CA ALA A 310 -12.67 6.93 4.97
C ALA A 310 -13.74 6.83 6.08
N SER A 311 -14.54 5.76 6.09
CA SER A 311 -15.54 5.51 7.14
C SER A 311 -14.88 5.39 8.51
N SER A 312 -13.82 4.56 8.62
CA SER A 312 -13.11 4.34 9.87
C SER A 312 -12.47 5.63 10.40
N ILE A 313 -11.87 6.46 9.53
CA ILE A 313 -11.33 7.77 9.94
C ILE A 313 -12.44 8.71 10.38
N ALA A 314 -13.56 8.76 9.66
CA ALA A 314 -14.67 9.64 10.00
C ALA A 314 -15.30 9.26 11.35
N GLU A 315 -15.52 7.96 11.60
CA GLU A 315 -15.99 7.45 12.89
C GLU A 315 -15.04 7.83 14.02
N GLU A 316 -13.74 7.63 13.82
CA GLU A 316 -12.73 7.98 14.81
C GLU A 316 -12.68 9.50 15.08
N ALA A 317 -12.74 10.31 14.03
CA ALA A 317 -12.71 11.77 14.12
C ALA A 317 -13.95 12.30 14.85
N MET A 318 -15.14 11.74 14.58
CA MET A 318 -16.38 12.12 15.25
C MET A 318 -16.43 11.69 16.73
N ALA A 319 -15.67 10.66 17.11
CA ALA A 319 -15.59 10.18 18.47
C ALA A 319 -14.58 10.95 19.35
N ALA A 320 -13.75 11.83 18.75
CA ALA A 320 -12.76 12.59 19.50
C ALA A 320 -13.36 13.83 20.19
N ASP A 321 -12.85 14.14 21.38
CA ASP A 321 -13.29 15.29 22.17
C ASP A 321 -12.53 16.57 21.79
N GLY A 322 -13.24 17.56 21.24
CA GLY A 322 -12.69 18.89 20.93
C GLY A 322 -12.41 19.10 19.43
N PRO A 323 -11.55 20.08 19.07
CA PRO A 323 -11.19 20.33 17.67
C PRO A 323 -10.40 19.15 17.07
N VAL A 324 -10.80 18.74 15.86
CA VAL A 324 -10.18 17.61 15.15
C VAL A 324 -9.67 18.03 13.78
N HIS A 325 -8.44 17.64 13.49
CA HIS A 325 -7.81 17.79 12.18
C HIS A 325 -7.52 16.41 11.60
N VAL A 326 -8.03 16.14 10.40
CA VAL A 326 -7.66 14.96 9.62
C VAL A 326 -6.70 15.38 8.53
N MET A 327 -5.57 14.69 8.42
CA MET A 327 -4.51 14.97 7.46
C MET A 327 -4.21 13.72 6.67
N PHE A 328 -4.56 13.71 5.38
CA PHE A 328 -4.18 12.63 4.49
C PHE A 328 -2.89 12.99 3.75
N ILE A 329 -1.84 12.22 3.99
CA ILE A 329 -0.53 12.39 3.36
C ILE A 329 -0.43 11.40 2.21
N ASP A 330 -0.68 11.94 1.02
CA ASP A 330 -0.63 11.27 -0.26
C ASP A 330 0.70 11.54 -0.95
N GLY A 331 1.10 10.61 -1.81
CA GLY A 331 2.34 10.68 -2.56
C GLY A 331 2.42 11.83 -3.55
N ILE A 332 3.38 11.68 -4.47
CA ILE A 332 3.79 12.72 -5.42
C ILE A 332 2.59 13.21 -6.25
N GLY A 333 2.45 14.54 -6.30
CA GLY A 333 1.31 15.24 -6.88
C GLY A 333 0.95 14.82 -8.31
N GLY A 334 -0.36 14.69 -8.56
CA GLY A 334 -0.93 14.92 -9.89
C GLY A 334 -0.96 13.77 -10.90
N TRP A 335 -0.52 12.55 -10.58
CA TRP A 335 -0.47 11.48 -11.59
C TRP A 335 -1.21 10.16 -11.31
N ASN A 336 -1.77 9.94 -10.12
CA ASN A 336 -2.52 8.71 -9.85
C ASN A 336 -3.96 8.94 -9.36
N PRO A 337 -4.90 9.27 -10.27
CA PRO A 337 -6.33 9.40 -9.94
C PRO A 337 -6.99 8.08 -9.50
N THR A 338 -6.25 6.97 -9.32
CA THR A 338 -6.88 5.63 -9.21
C THR A 338 -6.85 5.00 -7.81
N THR A 339 -5.96 5.41 -6.91
CA THR A 339 -5.83 4.75 -5.59
C THR A 339 -5.94 5.75 -4.45
N ALA A 340 -4.93 6.60 -4.25
CA ALA A 340 -4.93 7.59 -3.18
C ALA A 340 -5.92 8.74 -3.43
N GLY A 341 -6.10 9.14 -4.70
CA GLY A 341 -7.18 10.07 -5.07
C GLY A 341 -8.58 9.57 -4.70
N GLN A 342 -8.82 8.25 -4.67
CA GLN A 342 -10.12 7.73 -4.20
C GLN A 342 -10.24 7.89 -2.67
N ILE A 343 -9.17 7.74 -1.89
CA ILE A 343 -9.21 7.98 -0.45
C ILE A 343 -9.53 9.45 -0.17
N ASP A 344 -8.87 10.40 -0.85
CA ASP A 344 -9.17 11.82 -0.70
C ASP A 344 -10.64 12.15 -0.98
N VAL A 345 -11.19 11.63 -2.09
CA VAL A 345 -12.60 11.82 -2.45
C VAL A 345 -13.55 11.25 -1.38
N GLU A 346 -13.30 10.02 -0.91
CA GLU A 346 -14.15 9.37 0.07
C GLU A 346 -14.03 10.04 1.46
N LEU A 347 -12.83 10.53 1.84
CA LEU A 347 -12.63 11.31 3.08
C LEU A 347 -13.39 12.63 3.03
N ARG A 348 -13.27 13.40 1.94
CA ARG A 348 -14.03 14.65 1.77
C ARG A 348 -15.54 14.43 1.80
N ALA A 349 -16.01 13.28 1.34
CA ALA A 349 -17.43 12.94 1.36
C ALA A 349 -17.91 12.44 2.74
N SER A 350 -17.04 11.80 3.52
CA SER A 350 -17.39 11.14 4.78
C SER A 350 -17.19 12.04 6.01
N LEU A 351 -16.28 13.02 5.94
CA LEU A 351 -15.98 13.90 7.06
C LEU A 351 -17.01 15.03 7.18
N PRO A 352 -17.62 15.25 8.37
CA PRO A 352 -18.48 16.40 8.64
C PRO A 352 -17.75 17.74 8.50
N ASP A 353 -18.49 18.80 8.16
CA ASP A 353 -17.97 20.18 8.03
C ASP A 353 -17.25 20.71 9.28
N ALA A 354 -17.55 20.16 10.45
CA ALA A 354 -16.92 20.54 11.72
C ALA A 354 -15.49 20.00 11.88
N ILE A 355 -15.07 19.03 11.05
CA ILE A 355 -13.74 18.42 11.08
C ILE A 355 -12.88 19.08 10.01
N THR A 356 -11.72 19.61 10.43
CA THR A 356 -10.80 20.23 9.47
C THR A 356 -10.06 19.16 8.70
N TYR A 357 -10.18 19.15 7.37
CA TYR A 357 -9.50 18.19 6.51
C TYR A 357 -8.40 18.85 5.68
N ASN A 358 -7.20 18.29 5.71
CA ASN A 358 -6.07 18.68 4.87
C ASN A 358 -5.60 17.48 4.04
N HIS A 359 -5.43 17.70 2.74
CA HIS A 359 -4.75 16.77 1.84
C HIS A 359 -3.35 17.32 1.59
N ILE A 360 -2.35 16.49 1.90
CA ILE A 360 -0.94 16.84 1.86
C ILE A 360 -0.30 15.97 0.79
N THR A 361 0.44 16.60 -0.11
CA THR A 361 1.16 15.96 -1.20
C THR A 361 2.67 16.07 -1.01
N ALA A 362 3.37 15.00 -1.34
CA ALA A 362 4.82 14.97 -1.42
C ALA A 362 5.34 15.72 -2.66
N ARG A 363 6.52 16.35 -2.53
CA ARG A 363 7.32 16.80 -3.67
C ARG A 363 7.87 15.59 -4.43
N ASP A 364 8.02 15.74 -5.75
CA ASP A 364 8.71 14.78 -6.62
C ASP A 364 10.24 14.99 -6.55
N LEU A 365 10.93 14.05 -5.91
CA LEU A 365 12.38 13.90 -5.78
C LEU A 365 12.86 12.62 -6.46
N TYR A 366 12.07 12.05 -7.39
CA TYR A 366 12.27 10.70 -7.91
C TYR A 366 13.64 10.57 -8.59
N HIS A 367 14.10 11.66 -9.22
CA HIS A 367 15.40 11.74 -9.88
C HIS A 367 16.60 11.77 -8.93
N GLU A 368 16.37 12.03 -7.64
CA GLU A 368 17.43 12.13 -6.63
C GLU A 368 17.61 10.81 -5.86
N LEU A 369 16.59 9.95 -5.85
CA LEU A 369 16.69 8.65 -5.18
C LEU A 369 17.45 7.63 -6.04
N PRO A 370 18.30 6.81 -5.40
CA PRO A 370 18.99 5.75 -6.11
C PRO A 370 17.98 4.75 -6.72
N PRO A 371 18.20 4.25 -7.95
CA PRO A 371 17.33 3.29 -8.61
C PRO A 371 17.43 1.86 -8.04
N PHE A 372 17.91 1.72 -6.79
CA PHE A 372 18.28 0.45 -6.20
C PHE A 372 17.17 -0.14 -5.33
N ALA A 373 17.14 -1.47 -5.29
CA ALA A 373 16.30 -2.24 -4.39
C ALA A 373 16.92 -2.32 -2.99
N GLY A 374 16.33 -1.73 -1.97
CA GLY A 374 16.87 -1.80 -0.61
C GLY A 374 15.90 -1.47 0.52
N GLY A 375 14.61 -1.27 0.23
CA GLY A 375 13.62 -0.81 1.22
C GLY A 375 13.86 0.63 1.69
N ILE A 376 12.97 1.16 2.55
CA ILE A 376 12.97 2.57 2.98
C ILE A 376 14.12 2.96 3.93
N LEU A 377 14.62 2.05 4.78
CA LEU A 377 15.54 2.40 5.88
C LEU A 377 16.89 3.01 5.44
N PRO A 378 17.53 2.61 4.32
CA PRO A 378 18.78 3.21 3.90
C PRO A 378 18.64 4.67 3.48
N VAL A 379 17.42 5.13 3.12
CA VAL A 379 17.20 6.50 2.64
C VAL A 379 16.48 7.39 3.66
N ILE A 380 15.86 6.80 4.70
CA ILE A 380 15.01 7.54 5.64
C ILE A 380 15.76 8.66 6.37
N LYS A 381 16.98 8.40 6.84
CA LYS A 381 17.77 9.38 7.61
C LYS A 381 18.22 10.54 6.73
N ALA A 382 18.56 10.27 5.47
CA ALA A 382 18.92 11.30 4.50
C ALA A 382 17.72 12.22 4.21
N LEU A 383 16.53 11.64 4.01
CA LEU A 383 15.29 12.41 3.84
C LEU A 383 14.90 13.19 5.10
N ALA A 384 15.11 12.59 6.27
CA ALA A 384 14.81 13.18 7.57
C ALA A 384 15.68 14.39 7.93
N ALA A 385 16.78 14.64 7.19
CA ALA A 385 17.65 15.78 7.43
C ALA A 385 16.96 17.12 7.09
N ASN A 386 16.05 17.14 6.10
CA ASN A 386 15.31 18.34 5.70
C ASN A 386 13.81 18.05 5.41
N PRO A 387 13.00 17.63 6.40
CA PRO A 387 11.61 17.22 6.14
C PRO A 387 10.71 18.31 5.52
N PRO A 388 10.81 19.60 5.89
CA PRO A 388 10.01 20.66 5.28
C PRO A 388 10.18 20.79 3.76
N SER A 389 11.36 20.47 3.20
CA SER A 389 11.58 20.56 1.75
C SER A 389 10.93 19.42 0.96
N LEU A 390 10.38 18.42 1.67
CA LEU A 390 9.69 17.29 1.06
C LEU A 390 8.21 17.61 0.75
N PHE A 391 7.68 18.72 1.27
CA PHE A 391 6.32 19.18 0.95
C PHE A 391 6.29 19.85 -0.43
N GLU A 392 5.17 19.72 -1.15
CA GLU A 392 5.02 20.26 -2.50
C GLU A 392 5.37 21.77 -2.59
N ASN A 393 5.08 22.54 -1.52
CA ASN A 393 5.43 23.95 -1.39
C ASN A 393 6.06 24.24 -0.03
N ASP A 394 7.14 25.04 0.00
CA ASP A 394 7.94 25.37 1.18
C ASP A 394 7.12 26.00 2.32
N GLY A 395 6.04 26.73 2.01
CA GLY A 395 5.13 27.32 3.02
C GLY A 395 4.09 26.35 3.60
N LEU A 396 3.92 25.16 2.99
CA LEU A 396 2.84 24.24 3.35
C LEU A 396 3.03 23.68 4.77
N ALA A 397 4.25 23.23 5.09
CA ALA A 397 4.56 22.67 6.41
C ALA A 397 4.29 23.66 7.55
N GLU A 398 4.68 24.93 7.38
CA GLU A 398 4.42 25.99 8.35
C GLU A 398 2.92 26.29 8.46
N SER A 399 2.22 26.40 7.32
CA SER A 399 0.78 26.67 7.30
C SER A 399 -0.04 25.56 7.98
N LEU A 400 0.37 24.29 7.81
CA LEU A 400 -0.29 23.15 8.45
C LEU A 400 -0.11 23.19 9.96
N LEU A 401 1.11 23.45 10.45
CA LEU A 401 1.37 23.61 11.88
C LEU A 401 0.57 24.78 12.47
N GLN A 402 0.55 25.92 11.78
CA GLN A 402 -0.25 27.08 12.21
C GLN A 402 -1.75 26.76 12.25
N SER A 403 -2.25 25.98 11.27
CA SER A 403 -3.67 25.61 11.18
C SER A 403 -4.15 24.74 12.34
N VAL A 404 -3.27 23.92 12.94
CA VAL A 404 -3.63 23.02 14.05
C VAL A 404 -3.34 23.64 15.42
N ILE A 405 -2.21 24.34 15.54
CA ILE A 405 -1.70 24.80 16.83
C ILE A 405 -2.38 26.13 17.23
N GLU A 406 -3.07 26.82 16.31
CA GLU A 406 -3.67 28.16 16.51
C GLU A 406 -2.69 29.16 17.16
N ARG A 407 -1.38 28.95 16.95
CA ARG A 407 -0.31 29.84 17.37
C ARG A 407 0.49 30.26 16.15
N VAL A 408 0.83 31.55 16.11
CA VAL A 408 1.82 32.09 15.18
C VAL A 408 3.13 31.36 15.44
N VAL A 409 3.53 30.48 14.51
CA VAL A 409 4.89 29.96 14.48
C VAL A 409 5.80 31.18 14.29
N PRO A 410 6.81 31.42 15.14
CA PRO A 410 7.74 32.51 14.89
C PRO A 410 8.39 32.22 13.55
N ALA A 411 8.16 33.10 12.57
CA ALA A 411 8.74 32.98 11.23
C ALA A 411 10.22 32.63 11.35
N THR A 412 10.59 31.43 10.90
CA THR A 412 12.00 31.08 10.79
C THR A 412 12.58 32.04 9.77
N SER A 413 13.54 32.84 10.22
CA SER A 413 14.25 33.81 9.40
C SER A 413 14.70 33.13 8.11
N SER A 414 14.25 33.68 6.98
CA SER A 414 14.70 33.41 5.62
C SER A 414 16.17 32.96 5.58
N PHE A 415 16.40 31.69 5.24
CA PHE A 415 17.72 31.25 4.78
C PHE A 415 17.92 31.79 3.37
N HIS A 416 18.47 33.00 3.28
CA HIS A 416 19.22 33.46 2.13
C HIS A 416 20.70 33.50 2.51
N SER A 417 21.46 32.54 2.01
CA SER A 417 22.82 32.74 1.46
C SER A 417 23.28 31.47 0.76
#